data_AF-A0A933WHZ2-F1
#
_entry.id   AF-A0A933WHZ2-F1
#
_cell.length_a   1.000
_cell.length_b   1.000
_cell.length_c   1.000
_cell.angle_alpha   90.00
_cell.angle_beta   90.00
_cell.angle_gamma   90.00
#
_symmetry.space_group_name_H-M   'P 1'
#
loop_
_entity.id
_entity.type
_entity.pdbx_description
1 polymer ?
#
loop_
_entity_poly.entity_id
_entity_poly.type
_entity_poly.pdbx_seq_one_letter_code
_entity_poly.pdbx_strand_id
1 'polypeptide(L)'
;MGEVMSGSIIVLVTGLLVGLAFGFVLQRGRYCMNTAFRDIIFINDFTIFRAYLLALIVAILGANFLEDVGIIEGGLRRQAFAPIANIVGGYIFGLGIVLAGGCGSGVLYRVGEGLMAAWVALLGFAIGIISAMHGFLNPVFTFLKSFRVEIGGVINPSLWDIFGGGTSAKWLTIIVVVMIMGIVVLKGKPFAKGPAKAYSWSLAGLLVGIIAVIAWWASAFWGGNARGLSFTGPTADFFMAVLTRDSKAPG
;
A
#
# COMPACT_ATOMS: atom_id res chain seq x y z
N MET A 1 8.96 -15.85 -27.36
CA MET A 1 7.49 -15.66 -27.30
C MET A 1 6.79 -16.61 -26.33
N GLY A 2 7.28 -17.83 -26.09
CA GLY A 2 6.69 -18.76 -25.09
C GLY A 2 6.96 -18.41 -23.61
N GLU A 3 8.12 -17.83 -23.27
CA GLU A 3 8.46 -17.52 -21.86
C GLU A 3 7.72 -16.30 -21.29
N VAL A 4 7.34 -15.34 -22.13
CA VAL A 4 6.64 -14.10 -21.74
C VAL A 4 5.16 -14.37 -21.38
N MET A 5 4.57 -15.41 -21.98
CA MET A 5 3.17 -15.80 -21.73
C MET A 5 3.05 -16.68 -20.48
N SER A 6 4.06 -17.51 -20.17
CA SER A 6 4.13 -18.26 -18.92
C SER A 6 4.38 -17.33 -17.71
N GLY A 7 5.28 -16.35 -17.85
CA GLY A 7 5.54 -15.34 -16.81
C GLY A 7 4.29 -14.53 -16.44
N SER A 8 3.51 -14.09 -17.43
CA SER A 8 2.28 -13.32 -17.20
C SER A 8 1.21 -14.09 -16.41
N ILE A 9 1.01 -15.37 -16.71
CA ILE A 9 0.02 -16.21 -16.00
C ILE A 9 0.46 -16.45 -14.56
N ILE A 10 1.75 -16.71 -14.34
CA ILE A 10 2.25 -16.96 -12.99
C ILE A 10 2.19 -15.69 -12.13
N VAL A 11 2.47 -14.51 -12.70
CA VAL A 11 2.26 -13.22 -12.02
C VAL A 11 0.78 -13.01 -11.65
N LEU A 12 -0.14 -13.34 -12.55
CA LEU A 12 -1.58 -13.22 -12.28
C LEU A 12 -2.05 -14.19 -11.19
N VAL A 13 -1.60 -15.45 -11.23
CA VAL A 13 -1.97 -16.47 -10.24
C VAL A 13 -1.37 -16.15 -8.88
N THR A 14 -0.09 -15.75 -8.83
CA THR A 14 0.56 -15.35 -7.57
C THR A 14 -0.04 -14.07 -7.01
N GLY A 15 -0.33 -13.08 -7.86
CA GLY A 15 -1.04 -11.86 -7.47
C GLY A 15 -2.45 -12.13 -6.94
N LEU A 16 -3.19 -13.06 -7.56
CA LEU A 16 -4.52 -13.48 -7.10
C LEU A 16 -4.44 -14.17 -5.74
N LEU A 17 -3.50 -15.10 -5.55
CA LEU A 17 -3.31 -15.81 -4.28
C LEU A 17 -2.92 -14.86 -3.15
N VAL A 18 -1.98 -13.95 -3.40
CA VAL A 18 -1.56 -12.93 -2.42
C VAL A 18 -2.70 -11.96 -2.12
N GLY A 19 -3.45 -11.53 -3.15
CA GLY A 19 -4.62 -10.66 -2.99
C GLY A 19 -5.74 -11.32 -2.19
N LEU A 20 -6.00 -12.61 -2.40
CA LEU A 20 -7.02 -13.38 -1.67
C LEU A 20 -6.60 -13.57 -0.21
N ALA A 21 -5.33 -13.92 0.04
CA ALA A 21 -4.78 -14.01 1.40
C ALA A 21 -4.86 -12.66 2.12
N PHE A 22 -4.48 -11.57 1.45
CA PHE A 22 -4.56 -10.21 1.99
C PHE A 22 -6.01 -9.82 2.29
N GLY A 23 -6.94 -10.04 1.36
CA GLY A 23 -8.37 -9.77 1.52
C GLY A 23 -8.97 -10.54 2.70
N PHE A 24 -8.62 -11.82 2.85
CA PHE A 24 -9.08 -12.65 3.97
C PHE A 24 -8.62 -12.11 5.33
N VAL A 25 -7.34 -11.70 5.43
CA VAL A 25 -6.79 -11.11 6.66
C VAL A 25 -7.44 -9.75 6.94
N LEU A 26 -7.65 -8.92 5.92
CA LEU A 26 -8.34 -7.63 6.06
C LEU A 26 -9.78 -7.79 6.55
N GLN A 27 -10.50 -8.75 5.99
CA GLN A 27 -11.89 -9.03 6.36
C GLN A 27 -12.00 -9.50 7.82
N ARG A 28 -11.15 -10.44 8.24
CA ARG A 28 -11.13 -10.97 9.61
C ARG A 28 -10.66 -9.96 10.64
N GLY A 29 -9.75 -9.07 10.27
CA GLY A 29 -9.23 -8.04 11.18
C GLY A 29 -9.94 -6.69 11.10
N ARG A 30 -10.92 -6.53 10.20
CA ARG A 30 -11.66 -5.26 9.95
C ARG A 30 -10.70 -4.07 9.83
N TYR A 31 -9.60 -4.26 9.11
CA TYR A 31 -8.54 -3.27 8.96
C TYR A 31 -9.03 -2.08 8.12
N CYS A 32 -9.31 -0.97 8.79
CA CYS A 32 -9.71 0.27 8.16
C CYS A 32 -8.90 1.43 8.75
N MET A 33 -8.10 2.09 7.90
CA MET A 33 -7.26 3.22 8.34
C MET A 33 -8.11 4.39 8.86
N ASN A 34 -9.25 4.64 8.22
CA ASN A 34 -10.20 5.67 8.67
C ASN A 34 -10.75 5.36 10.07
N THR A 35 -11.08 4.09 10.35
CA THR A 35 -11.51 3.67 11.69
C THR A 35 -10.41 3.84 12.72
N ALA A 36 -9.16 3.52 12.38
CA ALA A 36 -8.03 3.75 13.28
C ALA A 36 -7.89 5.22 13.69
N PHE A 37 -7.95 6.16 12.74
CA PHE A 37 -7.88 7.60 13.05
C PHE A 37 -9.08 8.09 13.84
N ARG A 38 -10.29 7.64 13.48
CA ARG A 38 -11.51 7.99 14.21
C ARG A 38 -11.46 7.49 15.66
N ASP A 39 -11.05 6.25 15.88
CA ASP A 39 -11.03 5.65 17.20
C ASP A 39 -9.96 6.30 18.11
N ILE A 40 -8.84 6.78 17.53
CA ILE A 40 -7.87 7.61 18.27
C ILE A 40 -8.50 8.92 18.73
N ILE A 41 -9.19 9.64 17.84
CA ILE A 41 -9.70 10.99 18.12
C ILE A 41 -10.89 10.95 19.08
N PHE A 42 -11.81 10.01 18.89
CA PHE A 42 -13.09 10.00 19.61
C PHE A 42 -13.11 9.03 20.80
N ILE A 43 -12.44 7.89 20.70
CA ILE A 43 -12.54 6.79 21.66
C ILE A 43 -11.25 6.64 22.48
N ASN A 44 -10.16 7.31 22.07
CA ASN A 44 -8.80 7.12 22.57
C ASN A 44 -8.33 5.65 22.52
N ASP A 45 -8.86 4.86 21.57
CA ASP A 45 -8.46 3.48 21.37
C ASP A 45 -7.33 3.39 20.32
N PHE A 46 -6.13 3.12 20.82
CA PHE A 46 -4.93 2.96 20.01
C PHE A 46 -4.70 1.53 19.54
N THR A 47 -5.67 0.63 19.72
CA THR A 47 -5.58 -0.75 19.26
C THR A 47 -5.39 -0.72 17.76
N ILE A 48 -6.41 -0.59 16.90
CA ILE A 48 -6.25 -0.71 15.42
C ILE A 48 -5.03 0.05 14.85
N PHE A 49 -4.77 1.28 15.34
CA PHE A 49 -3.61 2.07 14.95
C PHE A 49 -2.25 1.40 15.19
N ARG A 50 -1.96 0.85 16.38
CA ARG A 50 -0.62 0.26 16.60
C ARG A 50 -0.41 -1.04 15.71
N ALA A 51 -1.44 -1.65 15.09
CA ALA A 51 -1.29 -2.86 14.26
C ALA A 51 -0.91 -2.45 12.86
N TYR A 52 -1.44 -1.30 12.45
CA TYR A 52 -0.94 -0.62 11.29
C TYR A 52 0.54 -0.28 11.46
N LEU A 53 0.96 0.24 12.63
CA LEU A 53 2.38 0.44 12.94
C LEU A 53 3.18 -0.86 12.91
N LEU A 54 2.68 -1.95 13.49
CA LEU A 54 3.38 -3.23 13.49
C LEU A 54 3.51 -3.81 12.08
N ALA A 55 2.45 -3.75 11.27
CA ALA A 55 2.49 -4.13 9.85
C ALA A 55 3.50 -3.28 9.07
N LEU A 56 3.55 -1.97 9.36
CA LEU A 56 4.46 -1.03 8.73
C LEU A 56 5.91 -1.26 9.14
N ILE A 57 6.20 -1.58 10.41
CA ILE A 57 7.54 -1.98 10.86
C ILE A 57 8.03 -3.21 10.09
N VAL A 58 7.19 -4.26 10.02
CA VAL A 58 7.53 -5.51 9.31
C VAL A 58 7.74 -5.23 7.82
N ALA A 59 6.89 -4.39 7.21
CA ALA A 59 7.02 -4.01 5.82
C ALA A 59 8.31 -3.22 5.56
N ILE A 60 8.67 -2.24 6.40
CA ILE A 60 9.92 -1.47 6.25
C ILE A 60 11.13 -2.40 6.36
N LEU A 61 11.19 -3.23 7.41
CA LEU A 61 12.32 -4.14 7.61
C LEU A 61 12.44 -5.13 6.46
N GLY A 62 11.32 -5.74 6.05
CA GLY A 62 11.32 -6.71 4.96
C GLY A 62 11.68 -6.10 3.61
N ALA A 63 11.14 -4.93 3.26
CA ALA A 63 11.46 -4.25 2.00
C ALA A 63 12.97 -3.97 1.87
N ASN A 64 13.56 -3.40 2.91
CA ASN A 64 14.97 -3.04 2.90
C ASN A 64 15.88 -4.27 2.96
N PHE A 65 15.47 -5.33 3.67
CA PHE A 65 16.19 -6.60 3.66
C PHE A 65 16.17 -7.26 2.27
N LEU A 66 15.03 -7.25 1.57
CA LEU A 66 14.93 -7.76 0.21
C LEU A 66 15.79 -6.96 -0.80
N GLU A 67 15.91 -5.65 -0.61
CA GLU A 67 16.77 -4.79 -1.41
C GLU A 67 18.25 -5.12 -1.17
N ASP A 68 18.66 -5.33 0.09
CA ASP A 68 20.06 -5.63 0.45
C ASP A 68 20.51 -7.04 0.02
N VAL A 69 19.60 -8.01 -0.05
CA VAL A 69 19.88 -9.37 -0.56
C VAL A 69 20.00 -9.38 -2.09
N GLY A 70 19.75 -8.26 -2.78
CA GLY A 70 19.95 -8.14 -4.22
C GLY A 70 18.91 -8.87 -5.08
N ILE A 71 17.80 -9.31 -4.48
CA ILE A 71 16.69 -9.99 -5.19
C ILE A 71 15.93 -9.00 -6.10
N ILE A 72 16.08 -7.69 -5.85
CA ILE A 72 15.41 -6.63 -6.60
C ILE A 72 16.45 -5.91 -7.48
N GLU A 73 16.62 -6.38 -8.72
CA GLU A 73 17.63 -5.87 -9.67
C GLU A 73 17.44 -4.39 -10.09
N GLY A 74 16.27 -3.78 -9.78
CA GLY A 74 15.96 -2.37 -10.08
C GLY A 74 15.77 -1.46 -8.87
N GLY A 75 16.05 -1.93 -7.65
CA GLY A 75 15.72 -1.25 -6.40
C GLY A 75 14.21 -1.16 -6.12
N LEU A 76 13.84 -0.74 -4.90
CA LEU A 76 12.44 -0.50 -4.57
C LEU A 76 11.87 0.64 -5.43
N ARG A 77 10.72 0.43 -6.08
CA ARG A 77 10.02 1.50 -6.82
C ARG A 77 9.42 2.51 -5.83
N ARG A 78 10.27 3.42 -5.35
CA ARG A 78 9.87 4.54 -4.49
C ARG A 78 9.08 5.53 -5.33
N GLN A 79 7.98 6.05 -4.77
CA GLN A 79 7.17 7.05 -5.45
C GLN A 79 7.95 8.36 -5.54
N ALA A 80 7.95 9.01 -6.70
CA ALA A 80 8.59 10.32 -6.87
C ALA A 80 8.00 11.35 -5.90
N PHE A 81 8.87 12.15 -5.28
CA PHE A 81 8.45 13.14 -4.29
C PHE A 81 7.98 14.42 -4.99
N ALA A 82 6.66 14.51 -5.21
CA ALA A 82 5.98 15.70 -5.70
C ALA A 82 5.10 16.28 -4.57
N PRO A 83 5.62 17.18 -3.72
CA PRO A 83 4.94 17.59 -2.49
C PRO A 83 3.58 18.24 -2.75
N ILE A 84 3.47 19.06 -3.79
CA ILE A 84 2.21 19.73 -4.16
C ILE A 84 1.15 18.71 -4.59
N ALA A 85 1.53 17.77 -5.47
CA ALA A 85 0.64 16.70 -5.91
C ALA A 85 0.20 15.79 -4.75
N ASN A 86 1.12 15.47 -3.84
CA ASN A 86 0.84 14.60 -2.70
C ASN A 86 -0.10 15.27 -1.68
N ILE A 87 0.07 16.56 -1.40
CA ILE A 87 -0.79 17.30 -0.46
C ILE A 87 -2.19 17.46 -1.05
N VAL A 88 -2.30 17.97 -2.28
CA VAL A 88 -3.60 18.21 -2.93
C VAL A 88 -4.33 16.89 -3.18
N GLY A 89 -3.63 15.89 -3.72
CA GLY A 89 -4.18 14.57 -3.97
C GLY A 89 -4.58 13.85 -2.67
N GLY A 90 -3.74 13.94 -1.63
CA GLY A 90 -4.04 13.36 -0.31
C GLY A 90 -5.25 14.01 0.35
N TYR A 91 -5.42 15.32 0.23
CA TYR A 91 -6.58 16.04 0.77
C TYR A 91 -7.88 15.62 0.07
N ILE A 92 -7.90 15.62 -1.26
CA ILE A 92 -9.06 15.19 -2.05
C ILE A 92 -9.40 13.72 -1.79
N PHE A 93 -8.38 12.86 -1.74
CA PHE A 93 -8.55 11.44 -1.42
C PHE A 93 -9.11 11.22 -0.01
N GLY A 94 -8.64 12.01 0.97
CA GLY A 94 -9.17 12.00 2.33
C GLY A 94 -10.64 12.41 2.42
N LEU A 95 -11.03 13.48 1.72
CA LEU A 95 -12.45 13.89 1.62
C LEU A 95 -13.31 12.78 0.97
N GLY A 96 -12.80 12.14 -0.09
CA GLY A 96 -13.47 11.01 -0.75
C GLY A 96 -13.68 9.81 0.17
N ILE A 97 -12.67 9.45 1.00
CA ILE A 97 -12.75 8.39 2.01
C ILE A 97 -13.88 8.63 3.01
N VAL A 98 -14.04 9.87 3.48
CA VAL A 98 -15.09 10.24 4.43
C VAL A 98 -16.47 10.13 3.78
N LEU A 99 -16.63 10.64 2.56
CA LEU A 99 -17.89 10.56 1.81
C LEU A 99 -18.28 9.12 1.45
N ALA A 100 -17.30 8.26 1.12
CA ALA A 100 -17.52 6.87 0.79
C ALA A 100 -17.77 5.96 2.01
N GLY A 101 -17.53 6.44 3.24
CA GLY A 101 -17.75 5.66 4.46
C GLY A 101 -16.81 4.45 4.62
N GLY A 102 -15.62 4.50 4.01
CA GLY A 102 -14.64 3.40 3.98
C GLY A 102 -13.21 3.91 3.79
N CYS A 103 -12.22 3.01 3.77
CA CYS A 103 -10.85 3.33 3.33
C CYS A 103 -10.55 2.63 2.00
N GLY A 104 -9.43 2.97 1.35
CA GLY A 104 -9.05 2.38 0.04
C GLY A 104 -9.13 0.85 0.02
N SER A 105 -8.40 0.17 0.90
CA SER A 105 -8.50 -1.29 1.08
C SER A 105 -9.87 -1.76 1.60
N GLY A 106 -10.57 -0.89 2.32
CA GLY A 106 -11.85 -1.16 2.97
C GLY A 106 -13.02 -1.30 2.00
N VAL A 107 -13.02 -0.47 0.95
CA VAL A 107 -14.02 -0.52 -0.10
C VAL A 107 -13.89 -1.84 -0.86
N LEU A 108 -12.67 -2.28 -1.20
CA LEU A 108 -12.44 -3.53 -1.95
C LEU A 108 -12.91 -4.78 -1.22
N TYR A 109 -12.57 -4.97 0.07
CA TYR A 109 -13.03 -6.18 0.75
C TYR A 109 -14.53 -6.14 1.03
N ARG A 110 -15.13 -4.97 1.31
CA ARG A 110 -16.58 -4.82 1.53
C ARG A 110 -17.41 -5.07 0.27
N VAL A 111 -16.85 -4.79 -0.91
CA VAL A 111 -17.42 -5.23 -2.18
C VAL A 111 -17.51 -6.76 -2.22
N GLY A 112 -16.47 -7.45 -1.76
CA GLY A 112 -16.48 -8.92 -1.60
C GLY A 112 -17.47 -9.44 -0.55
N GLU A 113 -17.84 -8.63 0.44
CA GLU A 113 -18.89 -8.96 1.42
C GLU A 113 -20.32 -8.73 0.89
N GLY A 114 -20.47 -8.21 -0.33
CA GLY A 114 -21.78 -7.94 -0.94
C GLY A 114 -22.42 -6.61 -0.52
N LEU A 115 -21.64 -5.68 0.04
CA LEU A 115 -22.15 -4.38 0.45
C LEU A 115 -22.42 -3.48 -0.76
N MET A 116 -23.69 -3.23 -1.09
CA MET A 116 -24.08 -2.44 -2.27
C MET A 116 -23.52 -1.01 -2.26
N ALA A 117 -23.40 -0.37 -1.09
CA ALA A 117 -22.79 0.95 -0.97
C ALA A 117 -21.29 0.94 -1.36
N ALA A 118 -20.58 -0.17 -1.12
CA ALA A 118 -19.17 -0.29 -1.48
C ALA A 118 -18.97 -0.41 -3.00
N TRP A 119 -19.95 -0.97 -3.73
CA TRP A 119 -19.94 -1.00 -5.20
C TRP A 119 -19.99 0.40 -5.81
N VAL A 120 -20.87 1.27 -5.29
CA VAL A 120 -20.95 2.66 -5.74
C VAL A 120 -19.65 3.40 -5.48
N ALA A 121 -19.05 3.20 -4.29
CA ALA A 121 -17.75 3.77 -3.94
C ALA A 121 -16.62 3.26 -4.86
N LEU A 122 -16.61 1.96 -5.19
CA LEU A 122 -15.62 1.36 -6.09
C LEU A 122 -15.73 1.93 -7.51
N LEU A 123 -16.95 2.10 -8.03
CA LEU A 123 -17.18 2.68 -9.35
C LEU A 123 -16.75 4.15 -9.40
N GLY A 124 -17.10 4.94 -8.38
CA GLY A 124 -16.63 6.32 -8.28
C GLY A 124 -15.11 6.42 -8.19
N PHE A 125 -14.48 5.50 -7.44
CA PHE A 125 -13.02 5.42 -7.35
C PHE A 125 -12.37 5.06 -8.68
N ALA A 126 -12.92 4.08 -9.41
CA ALA A 126 -12.43 3.68 -10.72
C ALA A 126 -12.52 4.82 -11.76
N ILE A 127 -13.67 5.50 -11.82
CA ILE A 127 -13.87 6.66 -12.69
C ILE A 127 -12.89 7.78 -12.32
N GLY A 128 -12.68 8.03 -11.03
CA GLY A 128 -11.70 8.99 -10.52
C GLY A 128 -10.28 8.69 -10.98
N ILE A 129 -9.84 7.42 -10.89
CA ILE A 129 -8.50 7.03 -11.33
C ILE A 129 -8.35 7.18 -12.85
N ILE A 130 -9.31 6.67 -13.62
CA ILE A 130 -9.24 6.72 -15.10
C ILE A 130 -9.27 8.18 -15.57
N SER A 131 -10.14 9.01 -15.00
CA SER A 131 -10.22 10.43 -15.35
C SER A 131 -8.94 11.21 -15.00
N ALA A 132 -8.27 10.86 -13.90
CA ALA A 132 -7.01 11.48 -13.49
C ALA A 132 -5.80 11.02 -14.33
N MET A 133 -5.73 9.73 -14.68
CA MET A 133 -4.58 9.17 -15.40
C MET A 133 -4.70 9.28 -16.92
N HIS A 134 -5.90 9.10 -17.46
CA HIS A 134 -6.14 9.01 -18.91
C HIS A 134 -7.22 9.98 -19.42
N GLY A 135 -7.97 10.61 -18.52
CA GLY A 135 -9.05 11.53 -18.89
C GLY A 135 -8.64 13.00 -18.92
N PHE A 136 -9.66 13.86 -18.84
CA PHE A 136 -9.54 15.32 -18.93
C PHE A 136 -8.66 15.95 -17.84
N LEU A 137 -8.45 15.26 -16.71
CA LEU A 137 -7.61 15.75 -15.61
C LEU A 137 -6.12 15.40 -15.80
N ASN A 138 -5.75 14.60 -16.80
CA ASN A 138 -4.36 14.25 -17.08
C ASN A 138 -3.41 15.46 -17.25
N PRO A 139 -3.75 16.55 -17.99
CA PRO A 139 -2.86 17.72 -18.09
C PRO A 139 -2.65 18.40 -16.73
N VAL A 140 -3.69 18.48 -15.90
CA VAL A 140 -3.59 19.02 -14.54
C VAL A 140 -2.75 18.11 -13.65
N PHE A 141 -2.96 16.79 -13.72
CA PHE A 141 -2.19 15.81 -12.97
C PHE A 141 -0.71 15.82 -13.36
N THR A 142 -0.41 15.98 -14.65
CA THR A 142 0.95 16.08 -15.18
C THR A 142 1.62 17.40 -14.77
N PHE A 143 0.87 18.50 -14.76
CA PHE A 143 1.34 19.80 -14.25
C PHE A 143 1.60 19.75 -12.73
N LEU A 144 0.75 19.09 -11.94
CA LEU A 144 1.01 18.89 -10.51
C LEU A 144 2.23 17.99 -10.28
N LYS A 145 2.43 17.00 -11.15
CA LYS A 145 3.59 16.08 -11.11
C LYS A 145 4.88 16.68 -11.68
N SER A 146 4.86 17.82 -12.36
CA SER A 146 6.08 18.47 -12.86
C SER A 146 6.84 19.20 -11.76
N PHE A 147 6.14 19.63 -10.69
CA PHE A 147 6.75 20.12 -9.46
C PHE A 147 7.31 18.98 -8.60
N ARG A 148 8.31 18.28 -9.15
CA ARG A 148 9.10 17.29 -8.40
C ARG A 148 10.23 18.00 -7.68
N VAL A 149 10.45 17.60 -6.44
CA VAL A 149 11.61 18.04 -5.69
C VAL A 149 12.60 16.89 -5.68
N GLU A 150 13.72 17.10 -6.37
CA GLU A 150 14.86 16.19 -6.34
C GLU A 150 15.76 16.61 -5.17
N ILE A 151 16.06 15.66 -4.28
CA ILE A 151 17.03 15.85 -3.20
C ILE A 151 18.26 15.06 -3.63
N GLY A 152 19.43 15.70 -3.65
CA GLY A 152 20.71 15.02 -3.92
C GLY A 152 20.89 14.40 -5.33
N GLY A 153 20.10 14.78 -6.33
CA GLY A 153 20.17 14.19 -7.68
C GLY A 153 19.47 12.83 -7.80
N VAL A 154 18.76 12.39 -6.76
CA VAL A 154 17.96 11.17 -6.76
C VAL A 154 16.49 11.52 -7.03
N ILE A 155 15.95 10.98 -8.12
CA ILE A 155 14.57 11.22 -8.61
C ILE A 155 13.51 10.72 -7.58
N ASN A 156 13.89 9.80 -6.71
CA ASN A 156 13.05 9.24 -5.65
C ASN A 156 13.74 9.37 -4.27
N PRO A 157 13.68 10.55 -3.64
CA PRO A 157 14.37 10.77 -2.39
C PRO A 157 13.74 9.93 -1.29
N SER A 158 14.59 9.39 -0.44
CA SER A 158 14.21 8.57 0.70
C SER A 158 14.72 9.23 1.97
N LEU A 159 14.16 8.84 3.12
CA LEU A 159 14.45 9.52 4.39
C LEU A 159 15.95 9.54 4.73
N TRP A 160 16.70 8.52 4.29
CA TRP A 160 18.14 8.39 4.49
C TRP A 160 19.00 9.19 3.49
N ASP A 161 18.43 9.64 2.38
CA ASP A 161 19.12 10.48 1.41
C ASP A 161 19.38 11.90 1.96
N ILE A 162 18.49 12.35 2.85
CA ILE A 162 18.65 13.60 3.62
C ILE A 162 19.85 13.53 4.59
N PHE A 163 20.23 12.32 5.03
CA PHE A 163 21.32 12.08 5.98
C PHE A 163 22.64 11.64 5.31
N GLY A 164 22.77 11.78 3.99
CA GLY A 164 24.03 11.57 3.27
C GLY A 164 24.16 10.25 2.51
N GLY A 165 23.07 9.51 2.30
CA GLY A 165 22.99 8.44 1.29
C GLY A 165 23.82 7.17 1.51
N GLY A 166 24.62 7.10 2.59
CA GLY A 166 25.43 5.92 2.90
C GLY A 166 24.59 4.72 3.38
N THR A 167 25.04 3.49 3.10
CA THR A 167 24.40 2.24 3.55
C THR A 167 24.26 2.17 5.07
N SER A 168 25.20 2.78 5.81
CA SER A 168 25.13 2.96 7.26
C SER A 168 24.03 3.92 7.70
N ALA A 169 23.81 5.02 6.98
CA ALA A 169 22.72 5.98 7.25
C ALA A 169 21.33 5.40 6.97
N LYS A 170 21.21 4.52 5.96
CA LYS A 170 19.99 3.75 5.67
C LYS A 170 19.57 2.91 6.89
N TRP A 171 20.44 2.05 7.40
CA TRP A 171 20.11 1.18 8.53
C TRP A 171 19.89 1.96 9.84
N LEU A 172 20.66 3.02 10.07
CA LEU A 172 20.53 3.82 11.29
C LEU A 172 19.18 4.56 11.34
N THR A 173 18.75 5.17 10.23
CA THR A 173 17.41 5.80 10.17
C THR A 173 16.28 4.78 10.31
N ILE A 174 16.39 3.60 9.68
CA ILE A 174 15.40 2.53 9.82
C ILE A 174 15.31 2.05 11.27
N ILE A 175 16.45 1.81 11.94
CA ILE A 175 16.47 1.37 13.34
C ILE A 175 15.83 2.41 14.26
N VAL A 176 16.13 3.70 14.08
CA VAL A 176 15.54 4.78 14.88
C VAL A 176 14.02 4.84 14.69
N VAL A 177 13.55 4.78 13.45
CA VAL A 177 12.12 4.81 13.11
C VAL A 177 11.39 3.57 13.65
N VAL A 178 11.98 2.38 13.48
CA VAL A 178 11.43 1.12 14.01
C VAL A 178 11.44 1.11 15.54
N MET A 179 12.46 1.64 16.19
CA MET A 179 12.53 1.78 17.65
C MET A 179 11.41 2.68 18.17
N ILE A 180 11.21 3.86 17.57
CA ILE A 180 10.14 4.79 17.96
C ILE A 180 8.78 4.12 17.81
N MET A 181 8.50 3.49 16.66
CA MET A 181 7.24 2.80 16.42
C MET A 181 7.08 1.58 17.32
N GLY A 182 8.16 0.84 17.57
CA GLY A 182 8.20 -0.32 18.47
C GLY A 182 7.86 0.04 19.91
N ILE A 183 8.35 1.17 20.43
CA ILE A 183 8.00 1.67 21.77
C ILE A 183 6.49 1.94 21.87
N VAL A 184 5.90 2.55 20.83
CA VAL A 184 4.45 2.85 20.77
C VAL A 184 3.60 1.57 20.71
N VAL A 185 4.09 0.55 20.01
CA VAL A 185 3.46 -0.77 19.91
C VAL A 185 3.56 -1.55 21.23
N LEU A 186 4.74 -1.57 21.86
CA LEU A 186 5.01 -2.30 23.11
C LEU A 186 4.22 -1.74 24.30
N LYS A 187 3.99 -0.41 24.34
CA LYS A 187 3.10 0.22 25.33
C LYS A 187 1.66 -0.32 25.28
N GLY A 188 1.26 -0.98 24.20
CA GLY A 188 -0.07 -1.54 24.04
C GLY A 188 -0.34 -2.92 24.62
N LYS A 189 0.61 -3.54 25.34
CA LYS A 189 0.52 -4.94 25.79
C LYS A 189 0.18 -5.89 24.62
N PRO A 190 1.13 -6.14 23.70
CA PRO A 190 0.90 -6.84 22.42
C PRO A 190 0.43 -8.30 22.55
N PHE A 191 0.51 -8.88 23.75
CA PHE A 191 0.08 -10.24 24.08
C PHE A 191 -1.21 -10.32 24.91
N ALA A 192 -1.90 -9.20 25.16
CA ALA A 192 -3.21 -9.25 25.79
C ALA A 192 -4.19 -10.00 24.85
N LYS A 193 -4.73 -11.14 25.32
CA LYS A 193 -5.68 -11.97 24.58
C LYS A 193 -6.84 -11.10 24.09
N GLY A 194 -6.95 -10.92 22.78
CA GLY A 194 -8.12 -10.32 22.15
C GLY A 194 -9.36 -11.21 22.35
N PRO A 195 -10.57 -10.64 22.21
CA PRO A 195 -11.83 -11.37 22.42
C PRO A 195 -11.91 -12.60 21.51
N ALA A 196 -12.46 -13.71 22.04
CA ALA A 196 -12.43 -15.08 21.51
C ALA A 196 -12.99 -15.32 20.09
N LYS A 197 -13.45 -14.27 19.37
CA LYS A 197 -13.97 -14.33 18.00
C LYS A 197 -13.20 -13.49 16.97
N ALA A 198 -12.22 -12.68 17.38
CA ALA A 198 -11.43 -11.83 16.50
C ALA A 198 -9.93 -12.17 16.60
N TYR A 199 -9.20 -12.06 15.49
CA TYR A 199 -7.74 -12.21 15.47
C TYR A 199 -7.12 -11.30 16.53
N SER A 200 -6.08 -11.77 17.23
CA SER A 200 -5.31 -10.84 18.04
C SER A 200 -4.75 -9.78 17.10
N TRP A 201 -4.94 -8.55 17.50
CA TRP A 201 -4.60 -7.41 16.70
C TRP A 201 -3.10 -7.38 16.32
N SER A 202 -2.24 -7.95 17.17
CA SER A 202 -0.82 -8.16 16.91
C SER A 202 -0.58 -9.22 15.82
N LEU A 203 -1.32 -10.32 15.85
CA LEU A 203 -1.21 -11.40 14.86
C LEU A 203 -1.65 -10.91 13.48
N ALA A 204 -2.71 -10.13 13.40
CA ALA A 204 -3.19 -9.70 12.11
C ALA A 204 -2.37 -8.52 11.53
N GLY A 205 -1.75 -7.67 12.36
CA GLY A 205 -0.70 -6.74 11.90
C GLY A 205 0.55 -7.47 11.40
N LEU A 206 0.96 -8.55 12.09
CA LEU A 206 2.10 -9.38 11.69
C LEU A 206 1.80 -10.07 10.35
N LEU A 207 0.63 -10.67 10.19
CA LEU A 207 0.22 -11.34 8.96
C LEU A 207 0.17 -10.36 7.78
N VAL A 208 -0.39 -9.16 7.97
CA VAL A 208 -0.38 -8.13 6.91
C VAL A 208 1.05 -7.75 6.53
N GLY A 209 1.94 -7.57 7.52
CA GLY A 209 3.35 -7.28 7.29
C GLY A 209 4.04 -8.39 6.50
N ILE A 210 3.87 -9.66 6.90
CA ILE A 210 4.45 -10.82 6.20
C ILE A 210 3.91 -10.91 4.76
N ILE A 211 2.60 -10.74 4.57
CA ILE A 211 1.99 -10.75 3.24
C ILE A 211 2.56 -9.61 2.38
N ALA A 212 2.85 -8.44 2.96
CA ALA A 212 3.49 -7.34 2.23
C ALA A 212 4.91 -7.68 1.78
N VAL A 213 5.70 -8.34 2.62
CA VAL A 213 7.05 -8.80 2.26
C VAL A 213 6.99 -9.86 1.16
N ILE A 214 6.07 -10.83 1.29
CA ILE A 214 5.84 -11.85 0.27
C ILE A 214 5.37 -11.20 -1.04
N ALA A 215 4.50 -10.18 -0.98
CA ALA A 215 4.04 -9.47 -2.16
C ALA A 215 5.20 -8.78 -2.90
N TRP A 216 6.12 -8.14 -2.18
CA TRP A 216 7.32 -7.55 -2.77
C TRP A 216 8.24 -8.61 -3.38
N TRP A 217 8.48 -9.71 -2.66
CA TRP A 217 9.30 -10.81 -3.14
C TRP A 217 8.72 -11.46 -4.41
N ALA A 218 7.43 -11.81 -4.37
CA ALA A 218 6.73 -12.41 -5.50
C ALA A 218 6.67 -11.47 -6.71
N SER A 219 6.46 -10.17 -6.49
CA SER A 219 6.44 -9.19 -7.58
C SER A 219 7.82 -8.98 -8.21
N ALA A 220 8.88 -9.00 -7.40
CA ALA A 220 10.25 -8.91 -7.90
C ALA A 220 10.63 -10.16 -8.71
N PHE A 221 10.32 -11.35 -8.19
CA PHE A 221 10.72 -12.62 -8.80
C PHE A 221 9.96 -12.93 -10.10
N TRP A 222 8.66 -12.64 -10.15
CA TRP A 222 7.81 -13.00 -11.30
C TRP A 222 7.49 -11.83 -12.25
N GLY A 223 7.40 -10.60 -11.72
CA GLY A 223 6.96 -9.42 -12.47
C GLY A 223 8.08 -8.50 -12.94
N GLY A 224 9.34 -8.79 -12.60
CA GLY A 224 10.51 -7.98 -12.96
C GLY A 224 10.54 -6.57 -12.34
N ASN A 225 9.57 -6.23 -11.47
CA ASN A 225 9.46 -4.93 -10.83
C ASN A 225 8.97 -5.09 -9.38
N ALA A 226 9.68 -4.50 -8.41
CA ALA A 226 9.26 -4.50 -7.00
C ALA A 226 8.12 -3.50 -6.74
N ARG A 227 6.91 -3.85 -7.15
CA ARG A 227 5.68 -3.16 -6.73
C ARG A 227 5.22 -3.74 -5.39
N GLY A 228 4.94 -2.86 -4.43
CA GLY A 228 4.34 -3.26 -3.15
C GLY A 228 2.84 -3.51 -3.27
N LEU A 229 2.20 -3.90 -2.16
CA LEU A 229 0.75 -3.94 -2.06
C LEU A 229 0.16 -2.56 -2.36
N SER A 230 -0.67 -2.48 -3.39
CA SER A 230 -1.42 -1.30 -3.76
C SER A 230 -2.80 -1.70 -4.22
N PHE A 231 -3.78 -0.81 -4.04
CA PHE A 231 -5.15 -1.03 -4.49
C PHE A 231 -5.51 -0.16 -5.69
N THR A 232 -4.89 1.01 -5.84
CA THR A 232 -5.12 1.93 -6.98
C THR A 232 -4.70 1.34 -8.31
N GLY A 233 -3.47 0.81 -8.41
CA GLY A 233 -2.91 0.26 -9.65
C GLY A 233 -3.72 -0.91 -10.20
N PRO A 234 -3.90 -2.02 -9.44
CA PRO A 234 -4.67 -3.16 -9.91
C PRO A 234 -6.13 -2.82 -10.23
N THR A 235 -6.74 -1.87 -9.50
CA THR A 235 -8.10 -1.42 -9.81
C THR A 235 -8.13 -0.67 -11.15
N ALA A 236 -7.17 0.23 -11.39
CA ALA A 236 -7.07 0.92 -12.67
C ALA A 236 -6.90 -0.06 -13.84
N ASP A 237 -5.97 -1.00 -13.70
CA ASP A 237 -5.68 -2.02 -14.72
C ASP A 237 -6.91 -2.91 -14.99
N PHE A 238 -7.62 -3.32 -13.94
CA PHE A 238 -8.84 -4.12 -14.07
C PHE A 238 -9.95 -3.36 -14.82
N PHE A 239 -10.23 -2.12 -14.44
CA PHE A 239 -11.28 -1.35 -15.10
C PHE A 239 -10.90 -0.95 -16.52
N MET A 240 -9.61 -0.67 -16.79
CA MET A 240 -9.12 -0.46 -18.15
C MET A 240 -9.29 -1.73 -18.99
N ALA A 241 -8.88 -2.89 -18.49
CA ALA A 241 -9.06 -4.16 -19.20
C ALA A 241 -10.53 -4.45 -19.54
N VAL A 242 -11.46 -4.12 -18.63
CA VAL A 242 -12.91 -4.25 -18.87
C VAL A 242 -13.42 -3.28 -19.94
N LEU A 243 -12.95 -2.03 -19.92
CA LEU A 243 -13.43 -0.97 -20.81
C LEU A 243 -12.81 -1.00 -22.22
N THR A 244 -11.50 -1.24 -22.32
CA THR A 244 -10.77 -1.16 -23.59
C THR A 244 -10.61 -2.52 -24.27
N ARG A 245 -10.97 -3.63 -23.60
CA ARG A 245 -10.71 -5.02 -24.05
C ARG A 245 -9.24 -5.31 -24.39
N ASP A 246 -8.32 -4.42 -24.04
CA ASP A 246 -6.90 -4.58 -24.32
C ASP A 246 -6.18 -5.07 -23.06
N SER A 247 -5.49 -6.20 -23.17
CA SER A 247 -4.86 -6.91 -22.06
C SER A 247 -3.48 -6.36 -21.69
N LYS A 248 -3.02 -5.29 -22.36
CA LYS A 248 -1.74 -4.66 -22.07
C LYS A 248 -1.87 -3.69 -20.90
N ALA A 249 -1.41 -4.13 -19.74
CA ALA A 249 -1.18 -3.27 -18.59
C ALA A 249 -0.18 -2.16 -18.97
N PRO A 250 -0.54 -0.86 -18.91
CA PRO A 250 0.46 0.20 -18.99
C PRO A 250 1.27 0.21 -17.68
N GLY A 251 2.54 -0.17 -17.77
CA GLY A 251 3.49 -0.26 -16.64
C GLY A 251 3.89 1.08 -15.99
#